data_AF-X1KHN0-F1
#
_entry.id   AF-X1KHN0-F1
#
_cell.length_a   1.000
_cell.length_b   1.000
_cell.length_c   1.000
_cell.angle_alpha   90.00
_cell.angle_beta   90.00
_cell.angle_gamma   90.00
#
_symmetry.space_group_name_H-M   'P 1'
#
loop_
_entity.id
_entity.type
_entity.pdbx_description
1 polymer ?
#
loop_
_entity_poly.entity_id
_entity_poly.type
_entity_poly.pdbx_seq_one_letter_code
_entity_poly.pdbx_strand_id
1 'polypeptide(L)'
;MEIGLASYLLKLLIINDGFIKNMMYKKSIKEIEIIVKEELCLRCGTCVGICPKDAIIVNGDYYPYCTDYEICNDCGLCLKVCPGIEVNFPEIVKQTFGEIDYDFYANGFFTKLYIGRAIDENILIKASSGGVVTQILDFLLNENIIQGAIVTTSCHDKPWKAKPILARKSDEILESAQSKYSVSPVNSLLKKLDGFDGKVAYVGLPCHIHGLKKAISLKRKLKDKIYIIIGLLCSTNVEEISTKDMLWASKIKEQDVKKIEFRKGEWPGKIGVKV
;
A
#
# COMPACT_ATOMS: atom_id res chain seq x y z
N MET A 1 8.82 -38.07 13.16
CA MET A 1 8.70 -36.76 12.49
C MET A 1 7.24 -36.24 12.45
N GLU A 2 6.24 -37.04 12.84
CA GLU A 2 4.81 -36.65 12.78
C GLU A 2 4.28 -35.93 14.04
N ILE A 3 5.00 -35.97 15.17
CA ILE A 3 4.55 -35.37 16.45
C ILE A 3 4.61 -33.83 16.42
N GLY A 4 5.40 -33.25 15.50
CA GLY A 4 5.57 -31.80 15.38
C GLY A 4 4.41 -31.06 14.70
N LEU A 5 3.77 -31.67 13.70
CA LEU A 5 2.66 -31.04 12.96
C LEU A 5 1.37 -30.98 13.78
N ALA A 6 1.06 -32.04 14.53
CA ALA A 6 -0.11 -32.06 15.41
C ALA A 6 0.02 -31.03 16.55
N SER A 7 1.22 -30.88 17.13
CA SER A 7 1.53 -29.84 18.14
C SER A 7 1.39 -28.41 17.59
N TYR A 8 1.82 -28.18 16.34
CA TYR A 8 1.71 -26.88 15.68
C TYR A 8 0.26 -26.54 15.30
N LEU A 9 -0.50 -27.52 14.81
CA LEU A 9 -1.94 -27.37 14.52
C LEU A 9 -2.76 -27.18 15.79
N LEU A 10 -2.42 -27.87 16.89
CA LEU A 10 -3.07 -27.66 18.19
C LEU A 10 -2.76 -26.27 18.76
N LYS A 11 -1.53 -25.75 18.57
CA LYS A 11 -1.19 -24.35 18.90
C LYS A 11 -2.01 -23.37 18.07
N LEU A 12 -2.19 -23.58 16.76
CA LEU A 12 -3.03 -22.74 15.90
C LEU A 12 -4.52 -22.78 16.31
N LEU A 13 -5.04 -23.94 16.70
CA LEU A 13 -6.41 -24.09 17.19
C LEU A 13 -6.62 -23.45 18.57
N ILE A 14 -5.66 -23.58 19.49
CA ILE A 14 -5.69 -22.94 20.81
C ILE A 14 -5.51 -21.43 20.71
N ILE A 15 -4.69 -20.94 19.77
CA ILE A 15 -4.61 -19.52 19.42
C ILE A 15 -5.98 -19.04 18.92
N ASN A 16 -6.64 -19.77 18.02
CA ASN A 16 -7.97 -19.37 17.52
C ASN A 16 -9.06 -19.39 18.60
N ASP A 17 -9.13 -20.40 19.48
CA ASP A 17 -10.17 -20.49 20.51
C ASP A 17 -9.91 -19.57 21.73
N GLY A 18 -8.64 -19.31 22.06
CA GLY A 18 -8.24 -18.42 23.17
C GLY A 18 -8.25 -16.94 22.80
N PHE A 19 -7.96 -16.59 21.53
CA PHE A 19 -7.97 -15.22 21.03
C PHE A 19 -9.41 -14.67 20.90
N ILE A 20 -10.36 -15.52 20.50
CA ILE A 20 -11.77 -15.12 20.34
C ILE A 20 -12.48 -14.98 21.71
N LYS A 21 -12.11 -15.77 22.72
CA LYS A 21 -12.82 -15.79 24.03
C LYS A 21 -12.51 -14.62 24.97
N ASN A 22 -11.46 -13.82 24.74
CA ASN A 22 -11.07 -12.70 25.63
C ASN A 22 -11.46 -11.30 25.11
N MET A 23 -12.35 -11.24 24.12
CA MET A 23 -12.70 -10.02 23.37
C MET A 23 -13.82 -9.17 24.01
N MET A 24 -14.08 -9.29 25.31
CA MET A 24 -15.25 -8.65 25.93
C MET A 24 -15.05 -7.22 26.48
N TYR A 25 -13.85 -6.61 26.45
CA TYR A 25 -13.64 -5.22 26.93
C TYR A 25 -12.42 -4.50 26.34
N LYS A 26 -12.25 -4.45 25.01
CA LYS A 26 -11.12 -3.71 24.42
C LYS A 26 -11.58 -2.88 23.23
N LYS A 27 -11.41 -1.55 23.32
CA LYS A 27 -11.56 -0.61 22.20
C LYS A 27 -10.87 -1.21 20.96
N SER A 28 -11.50 -1.16 19.80
CA SER A 28 -11.05 -1.73 18.51
C SER A 28 -9.62 -1.36 18.13
N ILE A 29 -9.14 -0.25 18.66
CA ILE A 29 -7.78 0.25 18.46
C ILE A 29 -6.71 -0.56 19.22
N LYS A 30 -7.06 -1.16 20.37
CA LYS A 30 -6.18 -2.10 21.08
C LYS A 30 -5.97 -3.38 20.28
N GLU A 31 -6.96 -3.80 19.50
CA GLU A 31 -6.80 -4.95 18.60
C GLU A 31 -5.88 -4.63 17.43
N ILE A 32 -5.89 -3.39 16.91
CA ILE A 32 -4.90 -2.93 15.93
C ILE A 32 -3.48 -3.01 16.52
N GLU A 33 -3.29 -2.61 17.77
CA GLU A 33 -1.99 -2.72 18.45
C GLU A 33 -1.55 -4.17 18.64
N ILE A 34 -2.49 -5.10 18.92
CA ILE A 34 -2.20 -6.54 18.95
C ILE A 34 -1.76 -7.02 17.57
N ILE A 35 -2.46 -6.65 16.49
CA ILE A 35 -2.07 -7.01 15.11
C ILE A 35 -0.65 -6.51 14.78
N VAL A 36 -0.26 -5.32 15.28
CA VAL A 36 1.10 -4.80 15.16
C VAL A 36 2.09 -5.66 15.98
N LYS A 37 1.76 -5.95 17.24
CA LYS A 37 2.62 -6.72 18.14
C LYS A 37 2.87 -8.15 17.66
N GLU A 38 1.87 -8.78 17.06
CA GLU A 38 1.94 -10.14 16.50
C GLU A 38 2.51 -10.17 15.07
N GLU A 39 3.08 -9.06 14.60
CA GLU A 39 3.75 -8.94 13.28
C GLU A 39 2.84 -9.21 12.06
N LEU A 40 1.52 -9.12 12.23
CA LEU A 40 0.53 -9.29 11.17
C LEU A 40 0.26 -7.99 10.39
N CYS A 41 0.76 -6.85 10.88
CA CYS A 41 0.50 -5.55 10.27
C CYS A 41 1.30 -5.34 8.97
N LEU A 42 0.57 -5.23 7.85
CA LEU A 42 1.15 -4.96 6.53
C LEU A 42 1.51 -3.49 6.29
N ARG A 43 1.33 -2.61 7.29
CA ARG A 43 1.61 -1.15 7.23
C ARG A 43 1.01 -0.43 6.02
N CYS A 44 -0.13 -0.91 5.52
CA CYS A 44 -0.78 -0.33 4.34
C CYS A 44 -1.51 1.00 4.62
N GLY A 45 -1.81 1.31 5.88
CA GLY A 45 -2.44 2.56 6.30
C GLY A 45 -3.97 2.62 6.19
N THR A 46 -4.66 1.51 5.87
CA THR A 46 -6.13 1.53 5.66
C THR A 46 -6.90 1.90 6.93
N CYS A 47 -6.45 1.43 8.09
CA CYS A 47 -7.04 1.77 9.38
C CYS A 47 -7.00 3.28 9.66
N VAL A 48 -5.93 3.97 9.25
CA VAL A 48 -5.78 5.43 9.32
C VAL A 48 -6.75 6.09 8.34
N GLY A 49 -6.72 5.69 7.06
CA GLY A 49 -7.53 6.32 6.03
C GLY A 49 -9.04 6.12 6.15
N ILE A 50 -9.51 5.11 6.88
CA ILE A 50 -10.94 4.88 7.13
C ILE A 50 -11.43 5.51 8.44
N CYS A 51 -10.53 5.89 9.35
CA CYS A 51 -10.91 6.31 10.69
C CYS A 51 -11.69 7.65 10.64
N PRO A 52 -12.98 7.67 11.03
CA PRO A 52 -13.76 8.91 10.97
C PRO A 52 -13.30 9.94 12.01
N LYS A 53 -12.69 9.48 13.11
CA LYS A 53 -12.28 10.31 14.26
C LYS A 53 -10.80 10.70 14.27
N ASP A 54 -10.01 10.25 13.29
CA ASP A 54 -8.55 10.46 13.26
C ASP A 54 -7.84 9.95 14.53
N ALA A 55 -8.40 8.92 15.18
CA ALA A 55 -7.84 8.32 16.38
C ALA A 55 -6.55 7.51 16.11
N ILE A 56 -6.27 7.17 14.85
CA ILE A 56 -5.12 6.34 14.45
C ILE A 56 -4.23 7.17 13.54
N ILE A 57 -2.94 7.22 13.86
CA ILE A 57 -1.89 7.83 13.03
C ILE A 57 -0.77 6.82 12.77
N VAL A 58 0.13 7.12 11.84
CA VAL A 58 1.33 6.30 11.59
C VAL A 58 2.53 6.86 12.33
N ASN A 59 3.35 5.99 12.94
CA ASN A 59 4.60 6.39 13.59
C ASN A 59 5.74 6.54 12.57
N GLY A 60 6.96 6.75 13.06
CA GLY A 60 8.17 6.83 12.25
C GLY A 60 8.34 5.63 11.32
N ASP A 61 8.04 4.42 11.75
CA ASP A 61 8.23 3.17 10.98
C ASP A 61 6.98 2.72 10.23
N TYR A 62 6.01 3.64 10.10
CA TYR A 62 4.71 3.43 9.44
C TYR A 62 3.76 2.44 10.10
N TYR A 63 4.01 2.06 11.36
CA TYR A 63 3.04 1.31 12.14
C TYR A 63 1.90 2.22 12.60
N PRO A 64 0.64 1.76 12.51
CA PRO A 64 -0.50 2.49 13.05
C PRO A 64 -0.48 2.44 14.58
N TYR A 65 -0.75 3.57 15.22
CA TYR A 65 -0.89 3.67 16.67
C TYR A 65 -1.88 4.77 17.07
N CYS A 66 -2.30 4.75 18.33
CA CYS A 66 -3.17 5.76 18.94
C CYS A 66 -2.40 6.60 19.95
N THR A 67 -2.58 7.92 19.92
CA THR A 67 -2.03 8.82 20.95
C THR A 67 -3.01 9.05 22.10
N ASP A 68 -4.31 9.04 21.80
CA ASP A 68 -5.38 9.28 22.78
C ASP A 68 -6.58 8.39 22.46
N TYR A 69 -6.79 7.39 23.33
CA TYR A 69 -7.86 6.42 23.18
C TYR A 69 -9.26 7.04 23.29
N GLU A 70 -9.41 8.22 23.89
CA GLU A 70 -10.72 8.88 24.06
C GLU A 70 -11.26 9.46 22.76
N ILE A 71 -10.41 9.72 21.78
CA ILE A 71 -10.82 10.10 20.42
C ILE A 71 -11.57 8.96 19.72
N CYS A 72 -11.22 7.70 20.06
CA CYS A 72 -11.82 6.52 19.45
C CYS A 72 -13.22 6.27 19.99
N ASN A 73 -14.20 6.20 19.08
CA ASN A 73 -15.60 5.87 19.39
C ASN A 73 -15.93 4.37 19.20
N ASP A 74 -14.91 3.52 19.12
CA ASP A 74 -15.04 2.06 19.04
C ASP A 74 -15.91 1.53 17.86
N CYS A 75 -15.93 2.24 16.73
CA CYS A 75 -16.75 1.85 15.58
C CYS A 75 -16.31 0.57 14.85
N GLY A 76 -15.12 0.03 15.15
CA GLY A 76 -14.60 -1.21 14.57
C GLY A 76 -14.19 -1.15 13.09
N LEU A 77 -14.31 0.01 12.42
CA LEU A 77 -13.99 0.13 10.98
C LEU A 77 -12.54 -0.23 10.66
N CYS A 78 -11.58 0.13 11.53
CA CYS A 78 -10.16 -0.17 11.37
C CYS A 78 -9.88 -1.68 11.25
N LEU A 79 -10.61 -2.50 12.00
CA LEU A 79 -10.48 -3.95 12.00
C LEU A 79 -11.13 -4.54 10.74
N LYS A 80 -12.35 -4.11 10.43
CA LYS A 80 -13.09 -4.57 9.24
C LYS A 80 -12.33 -4.35 7.95
N VAL A 81 -11.50 -3.30 7.84
CA VAL A 81 -10.69 -3.03 6.63
C VAL A 81 -9.27 -3.59 6.69
N CYS A 82 -8.85 -4.21 7.79
CA CYS A 82 -7.48 -4.68 7.96
C CYS A 82 -7.23 -5.93 7.10
N PRO A 83 -6.31 -5.88 6.12
CA PRO A 83 -5.95 -7.07 5.34
C PRO A 83 -5.04 -8.04 6.10
N GLY A 84 -4.45 -7.63 7.23
CA GLY A 84 -3.65 -8.51 8.09
C GLY A 84 -4.49 -9.46 8.95
N ILE A 85 -5.80 -9.20 9.08
CA ILE A 85 -6.75 -10.12 9.73
C ILE A 85 -7.23 -11.15 8.71
N GLU A 86 -7.77 -10.68 7.59
CA GLU A 86 -8.31 -11.56 6.55
C GLU A 86 -8.38 -10.85 5.19
N VAL A 87 -8.31 -11.66 4.14
CA VAL A 87 -8.58 -11.26 2.75
C VAL A 87 -9.52 -12.29 2.13
N ASN A 88 -10.75 -11.88 1.85
CA ASN A 88 -11.71 -12.70 1.13
C ASN A 88 -11.51 -12.52 -0.39
N PHE A 89 -10.69 -13.39 -1.00
CA PHE A 89 -10.40 -13.32 -2.44
C PHE A 89 -11.65 -13.49 -3.31
N PRO A 90 -12.55 -14.47 -3.07
CA PRO A 90 -13.81 -14.58 -3.83
C PRO A 90 -14.61 -13.27 -3.87
N GLU A 91 -14.75 -12.58 -2.73
CA GLU A 91 -15.47 -11.31 -2.66
C GLU A 91 -14.75 -10.18 -3.42
N ILE A 92 -13.42 -10.10 -3.33
CA ILE A 92 -12.63 -9.12 -4.10
C ILE A 92 -12.73 -9.38 -5.61
N VAL A 93 -12.71 -10.65 -6.02
CA VAL A 93 -12.90 -11.08 -7.40
C VAL A 93 -14.30 -10.67 -7.87
N LYS A 94 -15.34 -10.98 -7.09
CA LYS A 94 -16.73 -10.57 -7.39
C LYS A 94 -16.87 -9.06 -7.55
N GLN A 95 -16.24 -8.28 -6.68
CA GLN A 95 -16.23 -6.81 -6.76
C GLN A 95 -15.50 -6.26 -8.00
N THR A 96 -14.60 -7.04 -8.61
CA THR A 96 -13.74 -6.59 -9.70
C THR A 96 -14.22 -7.07 -11.06
N PHE A 97 -14.66 -8.32 -11.16
CA PHE A 97 -15.03 -8.97 -12.41
C PHE A 97 -16.52 -9.36 -12.49
N GLY A 98 -17.29 -9.15 -11.42
CA GLY A 98 -18.65 -9.67 -11.31
C GLY A 98 -18.65 -11.14 -10.88
N GLU A 99 -19.81 -11.80 -10.99
CA GLU A 99 -19.91 -13.23 -10.70
C GLU A 99 -19.17 -14.03 -11.75
N ILE A 100 -18.10 -14.71 -11.33
CA ILE A 100 -17.31 -15.61 -12.15
C ILE A 100 -17.12 -16.92 -11.39
N ASP A 101 -16.96 -18.02 -12.14
CA ASP A 101 -16.55 -19.29 -11.56
C ASP A 101 -15.08 -19.17 -11.13
N TYR A 102 -14.86 -19.06 -9.81
CA TYR A 102 -13.53 -18.85 -9.25
C TYR A 102 -12.86 -20.20 -9.00
N ASP A 103 -12.26 -20.76 -10.04
CA ASP A 103 -11.22 -21.78 -9.89
C ASP A 103 -9.90 -21.09 -9.52
N PHE A 104 -9.17 -21.66 -8.56
CA PHE A 104 -7.98 -21.04 -7.98
C PHE A 104 -6.82 -20.97 -9.00
N TYR A 105 -6.81 -19.95 -9.86
CA TYR A 105 -5.71 -19.69 -10.79
C TYR A 105 -4.53 -19.06 -10.03
N ALA A 106 -3.37 -19.73 -10.06
CA ALA A 106 -2.14 -19.26 -9.42
C ALA A 106 -1.73 -17.82 -9.81
N ASN A 107 -2.16 -17.33 -10.99
CA ASN A 107 -1.86 -15.99 -11.50
C ASN A 107 -3.03 -14.99 -11.36
N GLY A 108 -4.13 -15.39 -10.71
CA GLY A 108 -5.36 -14.60 -10.64
C GLY A 108 -6.15 -14.56 -11.96
N PHE A 109 -7.21 -13.76 -11.98
CA PHE A 109 -8.09 -13.59 -13.14
C PHE A 109 -7.76 -12.29 -13.90
N PHE A 110 -7.73 -12.36 -15.23
CA PHE A 110 -7.57 -11.22 -16.11
C PHE A 110 -8.34 -11.44 -17.41
N THR A 111 -8.85 -10.37 -18.01
CA THR A 111 -9.59 -10.47 -19.28
C THR A 111 -8.67 -10.47 -20.49
N LYS A 112 -7.54 -9.75 -20.41
CA LYS A 112 -6.55 -9.61 -21.48
C LYS A 112 -5.16 -9.37 -20.90
N LEU A 113 -4.14 -9.75 -21.64
CA LEU A 113 -2.73 -9.52 -21.31
C LEU A 113 -2.06 -8.76 -22.46
N TYR A 114 -1.30 -7.73 -22.11
CA TYR A 114 -0.60 -6.88 -23.06
C TYR A 114 0.82 -6.61 -22.59
N ILE A 115 1.71 -6.34 -23.56
CA ILE A 115 3.06 -5.82 -23.31
C ILE A 115 3.08 -4.39 -23.83
N GLY A 116 3.53 -3.46 -22.98
CA GLY A 116 3.53 -2.03 -23.30
C GLY A 116 4.82 -1.34 -22.85
N ARG A 117 5.16 -0.26 -23.56
CA ARG A 117 6.26 0.65 -23.25
C ARG A 117 5.76 2.08 -23.46
N ALA A 118 6.20 3.00 -22.60
CA ALA A 118 5.96 4.43 -22.71
C ALA A 118 6.61 4.96 -24.00
N ILE A 119 5.87 5.84 -24.70
CA ILE A 119 6.36 6.51 -25.91
C ILE A 119 7.07 7.82 -25.56
N ASP A 120 6.80 8.40 -24.39
CA ASP A 120 7.53 9.54 -23.88
C ASP A 120 8.89 9.09 -23.34
N GLU A 121 9.96 9.55 -23.99
CA GLU A 121 11.35 9.25 -23.60
C GLU A 121 11.68 9.76 -22.19
N ASN A 122 11.11 10.89 -21.74
CA ASN A 122 11.33 11.40 -20.38
C ASN A 122 10.74 10.47 -19.32
N ILE A 123 9.58 9.88 -19.61
CA ILE A 123 8.95 8.87 -18.75
C ILE A 123 9.82 7.61 -18.76
N LEU A 124 10.20 7.15 -19.96
CA LEU A 124 10.92 5.91 -20.13
C LEU A 124 12.28 5.91 -19.41
N ILE A 125 13.07 6.97 -19.55
CA ILE A 125 14.38 7.11 -18.90
C ILE A 125 14.26 7.04 -17.36
N LYS A 126 13.13 7.50 -16.82
CA LYS A 126 12.86 7.48 -15.37
C LYS A 126 12.18 6.19 -14.91
N ALA A 127 11.70 5.34 -15.80
CA ALA A 127 10.87 4.21 -15.46
C ALA A 127 11.65 3.04 -14.85
N SER A 128 10.97 2.27 -13.99
CA SER A 128 11.51 1.00 -13.49
C SER A 128 11.45 -0.16 -14.50
N SER A 129 10.75 0.01 -15.62
CA SER A 129 10.58 -0.99 -16.67
C SER A 129 10.04 -0.26 -17.90
N GLY A 130 8.92 -0.69 -18.49
CA GLY A 130 8.32 -0.02 -19.64
C GLY A 130 7.66 1.34 -19.38
N GLY A 131 7.59 1.88 -18.15
CA GLY A 131 7.01 3.21 -17.88
C GLY A 131 5.49 3.32 -18.06
N VAL A 132 4.80 2.20 -18.28
CA VAL A 132 3.36 2.14 -18.62
C VAL A 132 2.49 2.84 -17.57
N VAL A 133 2.71 2.58 -16.28
CA VAL A 133 1.89 3.20 -15.22
C VAL A 133 2.04 4.72 -15.23
N THR A 134 3.27 5.21 -15.28
CA THR A 134 3.56 6.66 -15.31
C THR A 134 2.93 7.31 -16.54
N GLN A 135 3.05 6.69 -17.73
CA GLN A 135 2.44 7.19 -18.96
C GLN A 135 0.91 7.26 -18.88
N ILE A 136 0.26 6.22 -18.33
CA ILE A 136 -1.20 6.20 -18.17
C ILE A 136 -1.64 7.33 -17.23
N LEU A 137 -0.96 7.50 -16.09
CA LEU A 137 -1.33 8.53 -15.12
C LEU A 137 -1.13 9.95 -15.66
N ASP A 138 -0.01 10.19 -16.35
CA ASP A 138 0.29 11.47 -16.98
C ASP A 138 -0.76 11.84 -18.03
N PHE A 139 -1.09 10.88 -18.91
CA PHE A 139 -2.16 11.05 -19.90
C PHE A 139 -3.51 11.36 -19.23
N LEU A 140 -3.93 10.57 -18.24
CA LEU A 140 -5.22 10.77 -17.56
C LEU A 140 -5.33 12.14 -16.86
N LEU A 141 -4.23 12.65 -16.31
CA LEU A 141 -4.19 14.00 -15.71
C LEU A 141 -4.25 15.09 -16.78
N ASN A 142 -3.45 14.98 -17.84
CA ASN A 142 -3.36 16.00 -18.89
C ASN A 142 -4.67 16.12 -19.70
N GLU A 143 -5.37 15.01 -19.90
CA GLU A 143 -6.72 15.00 -20.51
C GLU A 143 -7.83 15.36 -19.52
N ASN A 144 -7.49 15.73 -18.28
CA ASN A 144 -8.42 16.09 -17.21
C ASN A 144 -9.49 15.01 -16.91
N ILE A 145 -9.17 13.74 -17.20
CA ILE A 145 -10.02 12.58 -16.90
C ILE A 145 -9.98 12.28 -15.39
N ILE A 146 -8.84 12.53 -14.76
CA ILE A 146 -8.66 12.51 -13.30
C ILE A 146 -8.11 13.85 -12.82
N GLN A 147 -8.41 14.21 -11.57
CA GLN A 147 -7.94 15.43 -10.91
C GLN A 147 -6.81 15.14 -9.92
N GLY A 148 -6.43 13.87 -9.77
CA GLY A 148 -5.29 13.46 -8.98
C GLY A 148 -4.97 11.98 -9.11
N ALA A 149 -3.83 11.57 -8.58
CA ALA A 149 -3.46 10.17 -8.44
C ALA A 149 -2.85 9.91 -7.06
N ILE A 150 -3.32 8.86 -6.39
CA ILE A 150 -2.65 8.32 -5.20
C ILE A 150 -1.48 7.47 -5.68
N VAL A 151 -0.26 7.95 -5.39
CA VAL A 151 1.01 7.33 -5.81
C VAL A 151 2.02 7.38 -4.66
N THR A 152 3.18 6.73 -4.83
CA THR A 152 4.27 6.74 -3.85
C THR A 152 5.52 7.39 -4.43
N THR A 153 6.07 8.36 -3.70
CA THR A 153 7.37 8.99 -3.98
C THR A 153 8.39 8.66 -2.88
N SER A 154 9.63 9.14 -2.98
CA SER A 154 10.60 9.13 -1.88
C SER A 154 10.40 10.37 -0.98
N CYS A 155 10.69 10.26 0.32
CA CYS A 155 10.76 11.44 1.18
C CYS A 155 11.94 12.33 0.76
N HIS A 156 11.74 13.64 0.71
CA HIS A 156 12.81 14.59 0.36
C HIS A 156 13.91 14.66 1.43
N ASP A 157 13.52 14.65 2.70
CA ASP A 157 14.40 14.72 3.88
C ASP A 157 15.04 13.37 4.24
N LYS A 158 14.39 12.26 3.86
CA LYS A 158 14.88 10.89 4.09
C LYS A 158 14.70 10.06 2.81
N PRO A 159 15.54 10.22 1.77
CA PRO A 159 15.31 9.62 0.44
C PRO A 159 15.16 8.10 0.38
N TRP A 160 15.61 7.39 1.41
CA TRP A 160 15.42 5.95 1.59
C TRP A 160 14.01 5.55 2.08
N LYS A 161 13.19 6.50 2.51
CA LYS A 161 11.80 6.26 2.89
C LYS A 161 10.86 6.53 1.74
N ALA A 162 9.87 5.67 1.57
CA ALA A 162 8.73 5.92 0.70
C ALA A 162 7.70 6.83 1.37
N LYS A 163 7.03 7.68 0.59
CA LYS A 163 5.96 8.59 1.02
C LYS A 163 4.79 8.52 0.05
N PRO A 164 3.57 8.21 0.51
CA PRO A 164 2.40 8.32 -0.33
C PRO A 164 2.02 9.80 -0.52
N ILE A 165 1.64 10.16 -1.75
CA ILE A 165 1.14 11.49 -2.10
C ILE A 165 -0.14 11.39 -2.93
N LEU A 166 -0.93 12.46 -2.89
CA LEU A 166 -2.00 12.70 -3.87
C LEU A 166 -1.43 13.67 -4.90
N ALA A 167 -0.81 13.12 -5.94
CA ALA A 167 -0.25 13.89 -7.05
C ALA A 167 -1.38 14.53 -7.86
N ARG A 168 -1.17 15.76 -8.32
CA ARG A 168 -2.10 16.54 -9.15
C ARG A 168 -1.43 17.15 -10.39
N LYS A 169 -0.11 16.94 -10.55
CA LYS A 169 0.67 17.46 -11.68
C LYS A 169 1.55 16.36 -12.28
N SER A 170 1.83 16.46 -13.58
CA SER A 170 2.72 15.57 -14.32
C SER A 170 4.10 15.41 -13.67
N ASP A 171 4.69 16.50 -13.15
CA ASP A 171 5.99 16.43 -12.48
C ASP A 171 5.96 15.55 -11.23
N GLU A 172 4.87 15.58 -10.46
CA GLU A 172 4.70 14.74 -9.27
C GLU A 172 4.50 13.26 -9.66
N ILE A 173 3.82 13.00 -10.79
CA ILE A 173 3.70 11.65 -11.36
C ILE A 173 5.08 11.13 -11.82
N LEU A 174 5.85 11.95 -12.52
CA LEU A 174 7.20 11.62 -12.95
C LEU A 174 8.14 11.37 -11.76
N GLU A 175 8.02 12.15 -10.68
CA GLU A 175 8.78 11.94 -9.45
C GLU A 175 8.39 10.63 -8.73
N SER A 176 7.11 10.25 -8.83
CA SER A 176 6.61 8.97 -8.31
C SER A 176 7.09 7.75 -9.10
N ALA A 177 7.69 7.92 -10.28
CA ALA A 177 8.24 6.82 -11.07
C ALA A 177 9.32 6.03 -10.32
N GLN A 178 9.49 4.77 -10.70
CA GLN A 178 10.33 3.76 -10.06
C GLN A 178 9.73 3.08 -8.84
N SER A 179 10.15 1.83 -8.63
CA SER A 179 9.91 1.08 -7.41
C SER A 179 10.69 1.71 -6.26
N LYS A 180 9.99 2.19 -5.23
CA LYS A 180 10.62 2.56 -3.95
C LYS A 180 10.61 1.31 -3.07
N TYR A 181 11.78 0.69 -2.88
CA TYR A 181 11.90 -0.50 -2.03
C TYR A 181 11.92 -0.11 -0.55
N SER A 182 10.79 0.41 -0.09
CA SER A 182 10.54 0.87 1.27
C SER A 182 9.04 0.81 1.55
N VAL A 183 8.67 0.46 2.77
CA VAL A 183 7.28 0.41 3.22
C VAL A 183 6.61 1.78 3.05
N SER A 184 5.35 1.79 2.60
CA SER A 184 4.57 3.01 2.34
C SER A 184 3.11 2.84 2.78
N PRO A 185 2.58 3.66 3.70
CA PRO A 185 1.20 3.56 4.16
C PRO A 185 0.23 4.23 3.19
N VAL A 186 0.14 3.74 1.95
CA VAL A 186 -0.61 4.37 0.85
C VAL A 186 -2.07 4.69 1.20
N ASN A 187 -2.74 3.79 1.92
CA ASN A 187 -4.14 3.97 2.27
C ASN A 187 -4.37 4.99 3.38
N SER A 188 -3.33 5.55 4.00
CA SER A 188 -3.49 6.69 4.91
C SER A 188 -4.10 7.91 4.21
N LEU A 189 -3.98 8.00 2.87
CA LEU A 189 -4.54 9.08 2.07
C LEU A 189 -6.03 8.91 1.74
N LEU A 190 -6.66 7.77 2.03
CA LEU A 190 -8.05 7.53 1.61
C LEU A 190 -9.03 8.57 2.19
N LYS A 191 -8.78 9.06 3.41
CA LYS A 191 -9.60 10.11 4.02
C LYS A 191 -9.51 11.43 3.27
N LYS A 192 -8.39 11.74 2.61
CA LYS A 192 -8.24 12.95 1.78
C LYS A 192 -9.17 12.98 0.57
N LEU A 193 -9.78 11.84 0.22
CA LEU A 193 -10.78 11.76 -0.83
C LEU A 193 -12.16 12.22 -0.35
N ASP A 194 -12.36 12.39 0.96
CA ASP A 194 -13.56 13.05 1.50
C ASP A 194 -13.54 14.53 1.11
N GLY A 195 -14.55 14.96 0.36
CA GLY A 195 -14.61 16.33 -0.15
C GLY A 195 -13.64 16.63 -1.29
N PHE A 196 -12.87 15.66 -1.77
CA PHE A 196 -12.04 15.84 -2.97
C PHE A 196 -12.94 16.05 -4.19
N ASP A 197 -12.74 17.13 -4.94
CA ASP A 197 -13.48 17.38 -6.17
C ASP A 197 -12.85 16.62 -7.35
N GLY A 198 -13.69 15.94 -8.11
CA GLY A 198 -13.27 15.07 -9.22
C GLY A 198 -12.94 13.61 -8.83
N LYS A 199 -12.17 12.97 -9.70
CA LYS A 199 -11.80 11.54 -9.62
C LYS A 199 -10.29 11.38 -9.45
N VAL A 200 -9.87 10.26 -8.88
CA VAL A 200 -8.46 9.90 -8.74
C VAL A 200 -8.13 8.56 -9.39
N ALA A 201 -6.92 8.44 -9.92
CA ALA A 201 -6.29 7.13 -10.10
C ALA A 201 -5.66 6.65 -8.79
N TYR A 202 -5.60 5.35 -8.57
CA TYR A 202 -4.97 4.75 -7.41
C TYR A 202 -3.89 3.76 -7.85
N VAL A 203 -2.67 3.91 -7.34
CA VAL A 203 -1.58 2.95 -7.55
C VAL A 203 -1.16 2.34 -6.24
N GLY A 204 -1.11 1.01 -6.16
CA GLY A 204 -0.72 0.33 -4.93
C GLY A 204 -0.22 -1.09 -5.14
N LEU A 205 0.39 -1.62 -4.08
CA LEU A 205 0.79 -3.02 -3.96
C LEU A 205 -0.43 -3.87 -3.55
N PRO A 206 -0.35 -5.21 -3.61
CA PRO A 206 -1.49 -6.08 -3.31
C PRO A 206 -2.10 -5.84 -1.93
N CYS A 207 -1.28 -5.68 -0.88
CA CYS A 207 -1.76 -5.39 0.47
C CYS A 207 -2.50 -4.05 0.58
N HIS A 208 -2.10 -3.04 -0.21
CA HIS A 208 -2.80 -1.76 -0.28
C HIS A 208 -4.14 -1.93 -0.98
N ILE A 209 -4.19 -2.68 -2.08
CA ILE A 209 -5.43 -2.94 -2.84
C ILE A 209 -6.41 -3.78 -2.03
N HIS A 210 -5.95 -4.79 -1.28
CA HIS A 210 -6.82 -5.58 -0.40
C HIS A 210 -7.51 -4.68 0.62
N GLY A 211 -6.75 -3.83 1.31
CA GLY A 211 -7.31 -2.85 2.25
C GLY A 211 -8.26 -1.86 1.58
N LEU A 212 -7.89 -1.36 0.39
CA LEU A 212 -8.74 -0.45 -0.39
C LEU A 212 -10.07 -1.08 -0.78
N LYS A 213 -10.07 -2.33 -1.27
CA LYS A 213 -11.28 -3.05 -1.66
C LYS A 213 -12.21 -3.26 -0.46
N LYS A 214 -11.68 -3.68 0.69
CA LYS A 214 -12.45 -3.76 1.95
C LYS A 214 -13.02 -2.39 2.35
N ALA A 215 -12.26 -1.31 2.21
CA ALA A 215 -12.74 0.05 2.49
C ALA A 215 -13.85 0.49 1.52
N ILE A 216 -13.75 0.16 0.23
CA ILE A 216 -14.78 0.42 -0.79
C ILE A 216 -16.09 -0.30 -0.45
N SER A 217 -16.04 -1.54 0.03
CA SER A 217 -17.25 -2.29 0.44
C SER A 217 -18.01 -1.62 1.58
N LEU A 218 -17.31 -0.90 2.46
CA LEU A 218 -17.92 -0.22 3.61
C LEU A 218 -18.30 1.24 3.30
N LYS A 219 -17.58 1.90 2.39
CA LYS A 219 -17.72 3.33 2.09
C LYS A 219 -17.95 3.53 0.60
N ARG A 220 -19.20 3.40 0.14
CA ARG A 220 -19.59 3.55 -1.27
C ARG A 220 -19.07 4.86 -1.91
N LYS A 221 -19.10 5.97 -1.18
CA LYS A 221 -18.56 7.27 -1.64
C LYS A 221 -17.07 7.21 -2.03
N LEU A 222 -16.28 6.31 -1.44
CA LEU A 222 -14.88 6.10 -1.80
C LEU A 222 -14.75 5.49 -3.20
N LYS A 223 -15.61 4.51 -3.54
CA LYS A 223 -15.68 3.93 -4.89
C LYS A 223 -15.92 5.01 -5.93
N ASP A 224 -16.85 5.92 -5.63
CA ASP A 224 -17.22 7.00 -6.54
C ASP A 224 -16.10 8.03 -6.73
N LYS A 225 -15.02 8.01 -5.94
CA LYS A 225 -13.84 8.88 -6.15
C LYS A 225 -12.75 8.22 -6.98
N ILE A 226 -12.75 6.91 -7.14
CA ILE A 226 -11.66 6.19 -7.79
C ILE A 226 -12.06 5.87 -9.23
N TYR A 227 -11.36 6.46 -10.20
CA TYR A 227 -11.53 6.20 -11.62
C TYR A 227 -10.91 4.87 -12.03
N ILE A 228 -9.67 4.61 -11.59
CA ILE A 228 -8.92 3.40 -11.92
C ILE A 228 -8.05 2.95 -10.74
N ILE A 229 -7.94 1.64 -10.54
CA ILE A 229 -7.03 1.01 -9.60
C ILE A 229 -5.96 0.28 -10.42
N ILE A 230 -4.70 0.67 -10.24
CA ILE A 230 -3.54 0.06 -10.89
C ILE A 230 -2.75 -0.70 -9.82
N GLY A 231 -2.80 -2.04 -9.91
CA GLY A 231 -2.03 -2.92 -9.06
C GLY A 231 -0.62 -3.16 -9.59
N LEU A 232 0.36 -3.00 -8.72
CA LEU A 232 1.75 -3.37 -9.00
C LEU A 232 2.03 -4.78 -8.46
N LEU A 233 2.89 -5.50 -9.17
CA LEU A 233 3.42 -6.77 -8.69
C LEU A 233 4.39 -6.52 -7.52
N CYS A 234 4.29 -7.35 -6.50
CA CYS A 234 5.10 -7.25 -5.30
C CYS A 234 5.43 -8.65 -4.80
N SER A 235 6.71 -8.89 -4.50
CA SER A 235 7.14 -10.12 -3.82
C SER A 235 7.26 -9.86 -2.32
N THR A 236 8.03 -8.85 -1.94
CA THR A 236 8.20 -8.46 -0.54
C THR A 236 8.32 -6.95 -0.42
N ASN A 237 8.01 -6.43 0.77
CA ASN A 237 8.30 -5.07 1.15
C ASN A 237 9.59 -5.06 1.98
N VAL A 238 10.32 -3.94 1.93
CA VAL A 238 11.66 -3.85 2.52
C VAL A 238 11.67 -2.77 3.60
N GLU A 239 12.29 -3.06 4.73
CA GLU A 239 12.47 -2.09 5.81
C GLU A 239 13.41 -0.96 5.40
N GLU A 240 13.23 0.23 5.98
CA GLU A 240 14.11 1.37 5.67
C GLU A 240 15.58 1.07 5.99
N ILE A 241 15.83 0.20 6.99
CA ILE A 241 17.17 -0.20 7.40
C ILE A 241 17.94 -0.87 6.26
N SER A 242 17.29 -1.64 5.38
CA SER A 242 18.01 -2.31 4.29
C SER A 242 18.61 -1.32 3.30
N THR A 243 17.92 -0.20 3.04
CA THR A 243 18.48 0.86 2.19
C THR A 243 19.59 1.62 2.93
N LYS A 244 19.46 1.82 4.25
CA LYS A 244 20.52 2.42 5.07
C LYS A 244 21.78 1.55 5.15
N ASP A 245 21.63 0.24 5.31
CA ASP A 245 22.73 -0.72 5.30
C ASP A 245 23.48 -0.70 3.96
N MET A 246 22.75 -0.58 2.85
CA MET A 246 23.36 -0.40 1.52
C MET A 246 24.16 0.91 1.42
N LEU A 247 23.63 2.02 1.95
CA LEU A 247 24.34 3.32 1.99
C LEU A 247 25.62 3.21 2.84
N TRP A 248 25.51 2.62 4.03
CA TRP A 248 26.62 2.36 4.93
C TRP A 248 27.70 1.49 4.28
N ALA A 249 27.32 0.38 3.66
CA ALA A 249 28.23 -0.52 2.94
C ALA A 249 28.93 0.19 1.77
N SER A 250 28.25 1.16 1.15
CA SER A 250 28.77 2.01 0.08
C SER A 250 29.60 3.19 0.60
N LYS A 251 29.81 3.31 1.91
CA LYS A 251 30.50 4.42 2.60
C LYS A 251 29.86 5.80 2.34
N ILE A 252 28.55 5.82 2.11
CA ILE A 252 27.76 7.04 1.93
C ILE A 252 27.06 7.36 3.26
N LYS A 253 27.22 8.59 3.76
CA LYS A 253 26.51 9.02 4.97
C LYS A 253 25.08 9.44 4.63
N GLU A 254 24.12 9.03 5.45
CA GLU A 254 22.69 9.35 5.27
C GLU A 254 22.43 10.85 5.04
N GLN A 255 23.08 11.71 5.83
CA GLN A 255 22.94 13.17 5.77
C GLN A 255 23.38 13.79 4.44
N ASP A 256 24.23 13.10 3.68
CA ASP A 256 24.71 13.57 2.39
C ASP A 256 23.77 13.13 1.25
N VAL A 257 22.84 12.21 1.50
CA VAL A 257 21.97 11.65 0.45
C VAL A 257 20.88 12.64 0.05
N LYS A 258 20.91 13.10 -1.19
CA LYS A 258 19.88 13.96 -1.81
C LYS A 258 18.80 13.17 -2.53
N LYS A 259 19.15 12.04 -3.15
CA LYS A 259 18.20 11.20 -3.90
C LYS A 259 18.68 9.77 -4.01
N ILE A 260 17.74 8.83 -3.96
CA ILE A 260 17.95 7.43 -4.33
C ILE A 260 17.16 7.15 -5.61
N GLU A 261 17.87 6.66 -6.62
CA GLU A 261 17.32 6.16 -7.87
C GLU A 261 17.40 4.64 -7.78
N PHE A 262 16.32 3.99 -7.35
CA PHE A 262 16.28 2.53 -7.22
C PHE A 262 16.50 1.81 -8.55
N ARG A 263 16.33 2.54 -9.66
CA ARG A 263 16.71 2.08 -10.97
C ARG A 263 17.29 3.20 -11.82
N LYS A 264 18.60 3.14 -12.08
CA LYS A 264 19.37 4.10 -12.86
C LYS A 264 20.03 3.39 -14.04
N GLY A 265 19.96 4.00 -15.23
CA GLY A 265 20.56 3.49 -16.46
C GLY A 265 19.67 2.52 -17.22
N GLU A 266 20.25 1.87 -18.22
CA GLU A 266 19.56 0.91 -19.10
C GLU A 266 19.06 -0.32 -18.35
N TRP A 267 17.98 -0.93 -18.81
CA TRP A 267 17.43 -2.15 -18.19
C TRP A 267 18.49 -3.27 -18.11
N PRO A 268 18.65 -3.97 -16.96
CA PRO A 268 17.83 -3.93 -15.75
C PRO A 268 18.13 -2.77 -14.78
N GLY A 269 19.18 -1.99 -15.02
CA GLY A 269 19.58 -0.82 -14.24
C GLY A 269 20.35 -1.15 -12.97
N LYS A 270 20.75 -0.11 -12.24
CA LYS A 270 21.40 -0.22 -10.92
C LYS A 270 20.78 0.77 -9.92
N ILE A 271 21.01 0.55 -8.62
CA ILE A 271 20.69 1.58 -7.62
C ILE A 271 21.71 2.71 -7.75
N GLY A 272 21.23 3.93 -7.88
CA GLY A 272 22.02 5.15 -7.92
C GLY A 272 21.73 6.03 -6.70
N VAL A 273 22.78 6.63 -6.15
CA VAL A 273 22.65 7.59 -5.04
C VAL A 273 23.22 8.92 -5.51
N LYS A 274 22.47 10.00 -5.32
CA LYS A 274 22.96 11.37 -5.49
C LYS A 274 23.28 11.94 -4.12
N VAL A 275 24.53 12.35 -3.95
CA VAL A 275 25.07 13.02 -2.76
C VAL A 275 25.24 14.52 -2.98
#